data_AF-V5H2X1-F1
#
_entry.id   AF-V5H2X1-F1
#
_cell.length_a   1.000
_cell.length_b   1.000
_cell.length_c   1.000
_cell.angle_alpha   90.00
_cell.angle_beta   90.00
_cell.angle_gamma   90.00
#
_symmetry.space_group_name_H-M   'P 1'
#
loop_
_entity.id
_entity.type
_entity.pdbx_description
1 polymer ?
#
loop_
_entity_poly.entity_id
_entity_poly.type
_entity_poly.pdbx_seq_one_letter_code
_entity_poly.pdbx_strand_id
1 'polypeptide(L)'
;MQDIRGSNFSIRRIMVLEFSQYLENYLWPNYKPGASQAHMLSIVIMVNEKFRERVQVWQAFRKLDQYFPDFFQQVLHACLEKDELLINLKEQTALLVFLNHCFNSMEEALCRDQVKRLVSLSMWVSLQPSRREYEFKKYPKWKKYWRAIQRKDKPEQMEKLMWERTFLHKLMLKFIDILDTIKEGGICPDDKVHYCERFLELITDLEALLPTRRFFNTVLDDCHLVVRCQLSALIRRPEGHLFSQLLDMLKFYTRFEISDESGDPLTDHDMTQIHYSNITSLQKAAFSKFPDLRNFALANVASVDTRKSLEKHFAPLTQEKLRLIATYLNLVPPPEKEEEFNWCRLDEIFLR
;
A
#
# COMPACT_ATOMS: atom_id res chain seq x y z
N MET A 1 6.64 9.79 -26.82
CA MET A 1 5.28 9.36 -26.43
C MET A 1 4.32 9.11 -27.57
N GLN A 2 4.20 9.94 -28.61
CA GLN A 2 3.26 9.66 -29.70
C GLN A 2 3.52 8.30 -30.38
N ASP A 3 4.79 7.95 -30.65
CA ASP A 3 5.16 6.64 -31.20
C ASP A 3 4.87 5.48 -30.22
N ILE A 4 5.16 5.67 -28.92
CA ILE A 4 4.92 4.66 -27.88
C ILE A 4 3.43 4.41 -27.67
N ARG A 5 2.63 5.48 -27.49
CA ARG A 5 1.16 5.39 -27.37
C ARG A 5 0.53 4.84 -28.64
N GLY A 6 0.93 5.35 -29.81
CA GLY A 6 0.40 4.96 -31.11
C GLY A 6 0.68 3.49 -31.46
N SER A 7 1.79 2.94 -30.97
CA SER A 7 2.11 1.51 -31.09
C SER A 7 1.58 0.65 -29.94
N ASN A 8 0.75 1.23 -29.05
CA ASN A 8 0.19 0.56 -27.87
C ASN A 8 1.27 -0.10 -26.99
N PHE A 9 2.35 0.63 -26.70
CA PHE A 9 3.47 0.18 -25.89
C PHE A 9 4.18 -1.05 -26.47
N SER A 10 4.36 -1.08 -27.81
CA SER A 10 5.08 -2.16 -28.47
C SER A 10 6.49 -2.32 -27.90
N ILE A 11 6.77 -3.50 -27.32
CA ILE A 11 8.07 -3.84 -26.74
C ILE A 11 9.20 -3.63 -27.76
N ARG A 12 8.99 -4.03 -29.02
CA ARG A 12 9.99 -3.85 -30.07
C ARG A 12 10.34 -2.39 -30.32
N ARG A 13 9.36 -1.47 -30.24
CA ARG A 13 9.61 -0.02 -30.39
C ARG A 13 10.37 0.53 -29.19
N ILE A 14 9.99 0.12 -27.99
CA ILE A 14 10.64 0.50 -26.73
C ILE A 14 12.10 0.04 -26.72
N MET A 15 12.38 -1.21 -27.08
CA MET A 15 13.74 -1.76 -27.20
C MET A 15 14.61 -0.97 -28.18
N VAL A 16 14.07 -0.58 -29.34
CA VAL A 16 14.84 0.23 -30.32
C VAL A 16 15.22 1.60 -29.73
N LEU A 17 14.31 2.22 -28.97
CA LEU A 17 14.60 3.49 -28.30
C LEU A 17 15.66 3.31 -27.20
N GLU A 18 15.56 2.27 -26.38
CA GLU A 18 16.55 1.95 -25.35
C GLU A 18 17.93 1.72 -25.98
N PHE A 19 18.01 0.87 -27.01
CA PHE A 19 19.26 0.53 -27.68
C PHE A 19 19.95 1.75 -28.31
N SER A 20 19.15 2.74 -28.73
CA SER A 20 19.66 4.03 -29.23
C SER A 20 20.17 4.97 -28.14
N GLN A 21 20.18 4.54 -26.88
CA GLN A 21 20.52 5.32 -25.69
C GLN A 21 19.65 6.58 -25.55
N TYR A 22 18.35 6.44 -25.84
CA TYR A 22 17.41 7.56 -25.82
C TYR A 22 17.32 8.23 -24.44
N LEU A 23 17.48 7.47 -23.35
CA LEU A 23 17.50 8.01 -22.00
C LEU A 23 18.73 8.90 -21.77
N GLU A 24 19.92 8.36 -22.03
CA GLU A 24 21.20 8.98 -21.71
C GLU A 24 21.58 10.12 -22.64
N ASN A 25 21.23 10.02 -23.92
CA ASN A 25 21.65 10.97 -24.95
C ASN A 25 20.59 12.04 -25.24
N TYR A 26 19.32 11.82 -24.87
CA TYR A 26 18.24 12.74 -25.19
C TYR A 26 17.33 13.08 -24.01
N LEU A 27 16.71 12.10 -23.37
CA LEU A 27 15.69 12.39 -22.36
C LEU A 27 16.27 13.06 -21.12
N TRP A 28 17.22 12.43 -20.43
CA TRP A 28 17.73 12.96 -19.16
C TRP A 28 18.54 14.25 -19.32
N PRO A 29 19.47 14.38 -20.29
CA PRO A 29 20.21 15.62 -20.49
C PRO A 29 19.33 16.85 -20.77
N ASN A 30 18.14 16.63 -21.34
CA ASN A 30 17.18 17.69 -21.66
C ASN A 30 16.04 17.80 -20.64
N TYR A 31 16.04 16.98 -19.58
CA TYR A 31 15.06 17.10 -18.50
C TYR A 31 15.32 18.36 -17.68
N LYS A 32 14.25 19.09 -17.37
CA LYS A 32 14.28 20.27 -16.49
C LYS A 32 13.03 20.27 -15.60
N PRO A 33 13.09 20.88 -14.40
CA PRO A 33 11.90 21.07 -13.58
C PRO A 33 10.75 21.72 -14.36
N GLY A 34 9.56 21.15 -14.25
CA GLY A 34 8.40 21.54 -15.07
C GLY A 34 8.34 20.88 -16.46
N ALA A 35 9.13 19.83 -16.70
CA ALA A 35 9.01 19.00 -17.91
C ALA A 35 7.58 18.48 -18.11
N SER A 36 7.23 18.21 -19.37
CA SER A 36 5.90 17.66 -19.70
C SER A 36 5.71 16.24 -19.17
N GLN A 37 4.44 15.86 -18.93
CA GLN A 37 4.08 14.47 -18.60
C GLN A 37 4.61 13.47 -19.63
N ALA A 38 4.64 13.84 -20.92
CA ALA A 38 5.16 12.97 -21.96
C ALA A 38 6.67 12.72 -21.83
N HIS A 39 7.44 13.74 -21.41
CA HIS A 39 8.87 13.60 -21.15
C HIS A 39 9.11 12.70 -19.95
N MET A 40 8.40 12.96 -18.83
CA MET A 40 8.46 12.15 -17.61
C MET A 40 8.12 10.68 -17.91
N LEU A 41 7.00 10.40 -18.59
CA LEU A 41 6.59 9.04 -18.95
C LEU A 41 7.59 8.36 -19.88
N SER A 42 8.20 9.09 -20.81
CA SER A 42 9.24 8.50 -21.68
C SER A 42 10.45 8.05 -20.85
N ILE A 43 10.86 8.83 -19.84
CA ILE A 43 11.94 8.44 -18.93
C ILE A 43 11.56 7.19 -18.15
N VAL A 44 10.36 7.17 -17.55
CA VAL A 44 9.81 6.01 -16.82
C VAL A 44 9.86 4.74 -17.66
N ILE A 45 9.41 4.81 -18.91
CA ILE A 45 9.38 3.66 -19.82
C ILE A 45 10.79 3.16 -20.16
N MET A 46 11.74 4.07 -20.42
CA MET A 46 13.13 3.68 -20.67
C MET A 46 13.79 3.06 -19.44
N VAL A 47 13.49 3.58 -18.23
CA VAL A 47 13.99 2.99 -16.98
C VAL A 47 13.46 1.57 -16.79
N ASN A 48 12.15 1.37 -16.96
CA ASN A 48 11.54 0.04 -16.84
C ASN A 48 12.11 -0.94 -17.86
N GLU A 49 12.36 -0.47 -19.09
CA GLU A 49 12.97 -1.29 -20.13
C GLU A 49 14.41 -1.70 -19.76
N LYS A 50 15.21 -0.78 -19.24
CA LYS A 50 16.56 -1.12 -18.75
C LYS A 50 16.55 -2.16 -17.63
N PHE A 51 15.59 -2.09 -16.72
CA PHE A 51 15.38 -3.13 -15.71
C PHE A 51 14.98 -4.47 -16.35
N ARG A 52 14.10 -4.46 -17.35
CA ARG A 52 13.69 -5.65 -18.11
C ARG A 52 14.88 -6.33 -18.80
N GLU A 53 15.79 -5.54 -19.36
CA GLU A 53 17.02 -6.03 -20.00
C GLU A 53 18.18 -6.30 -19.02
N ARG A 54 17.99 -5.99 -17.73
CA ARG A 54 18.97 -6.19 -16.65
C ARG A 54 20.29 -5.42 -16.88
N VAL A 55 20.19 -4.21 -17.40
CA VAL A 55 21.34 -3.30 -17.61
C VAL A 55 21.43 -2.23 -16.52
N GLN A 56 22.53 -1.47 -16.51
CA GLN A 56 22.74 -0.40 -15.52
C GLN A 56 21.75 0.76 -15.75
N VAL A 57 20.97 1.10 -14.72
CA VAL A 57 19.89 2.10 -14.80
C VAL A 57 20.34 3.45 -14.24
N TRP A 58 20.71 3.48 -12.96
CA TRP A 58 20.81 4.72 -12.18
C TRP A 58 22.00 5.61 -12.58
N GLN A 59 22.98 5.05 -13.29
CA GLN A 59 24.12 5.79 -13.81
C GLN A 59 23.72 6.91 -14.78
N ALA A 60 22.62 6.72 -15.53
CA ALA A 60 22.09 7.71 -16.47
C ALA A 60 21.77 9.05 -15.79
N PHE A 61 21.43 9.02 -14.49
CA PHE A 61 20.95 10.20 -13.77
C PHE A 61 22.07 11.05 -13.16
N ARG A 62 23.31 10.53 -13.06
CA ARG A 62 24.41 11.13 -12.28
C ARG A 62 24.80 12.56 -12.66
N LYS A 63 24.70 12.92 -13.95
CA LYS A 63 25.15 14.25 -14.43
C LYS A 63 24.22 15.40 -14.03
N LEU A 64 22.94 15.12 -13.81
CA LEU A 64 21.90 16.11 -13.49
C LEU A 64 21.03 15.61 -12.32
N ASP A 65 21.66 14.92 -11.36
CA ASP A 65 20.98 14.26 -10.24
C ASP A 65 20.12 15.22 -9.40
N GLN A 66 20.47 16.51 -9.37
CA GLN A 66 19.69 17.58 -8.73
C GLN A 66 18.27 17.75 -9.28
N TYR A 67 17.98 17.27 -10.50
CA TYR A 67 16.63 17.30 -11.08
C TYR A 67 15.79 16.07 -10.75
N PHE A 68 16.40 15.01 -10.21
CA PHE A 68 15.68 13.79 -9.87
C PHE A 68 14.58 13.97 -8.81
N PRO A 69 14.74 14.81 -7.76
CA PRO A 69 13.66 15.04 -6.81
C PRO A 69 12.39 15.64 -7.46
N ASP A 70 12.56 16.54 -8.44
CA ASP A 70 11.44 17.10 -9.21
C ASP A 70 10.78 16.03 -10.10
N PHE A 71 11.60 15.28 -10.85
CA PHE A 71 11.13 14.16 -11.67
C PHE A 71 10.34 13.14 -10.86
N PHE A 72 10.89 12.72 -9.72
CA PHE A 72 10.23 11.77 -8.84
C PHE A 72 8.92 12.33 -8.30
N GLN A 73 8.87 13.63 -7.94
CA GLN A 73 7.63 14.26 -7.51
C GLN A 73 6.57 14.25 -8.62
N GLN A 74 6.94 14.51 -9.88
CA GLN A 74 6.03 14.39 -11.03
C GLN A 74 5.51 12.96 -11.20
N VAL A 75 6.37 11.94 -11.03
CA VAL A 75 5.97 10.53 -11.05
C VAL A 75 4.94 10.25 -9.95
N LEU A 76 5.16 10.70 -8.71
CA LEU A 76 4.20 10.48 -7.62
C LEU A 76 2.84 11.13 -7.92
N HIS A 77 2.82 12.35 -8.45
CA HIS A 77 1.57 12.99 -8.86
C HIS A 77 0.86 12.19 -9.95
N ALA A 78 1.60 11.72 -10.95
CA ALA A 78 1.09 10.90 -12.03
C ALA A 78 0.53 9.54 -11.56
N CYS A 79 1.13 8.91 -10.54
CA CYS A 79 0.59 7.70 -9.92
C CYS A 79 -0.82 7.90 -9.33
N LEU A 80 -1.17 9.12 -8.93
CA LEU A 80 -2.47 9.47 -8.35
C LEU A 80 -3.42 10.17 -9.32
N GLU A 81 -3.04 10.33 -10.59
CA GLU A 81 -3.91 10.93 -11.61
C GLU A 81 -5.16 10.09 -11.82
N LYS A 82 -6.33 10.72 -11.85
CA LYS A 82 -7.63 10.06 -12.02
C LYS A 82 -8.17 10.23 -13.44
N ASP A 83 -7.73 11.26 -14.16
CA ASP A 83 -8.12 11.45 -15.55
C ASP A 83 -7.34 10.51 -16.48
N GLU A 84 -8.00 9.44 -16.91
CA GLU A 84 -7.43 8.46 -17.84
C GLU A 84 -7.13 9.04 -19.23
N LEU A 85 -7.66 10.22 -19.58
CA LEU A 85 -7.29 10.93 -20.81
C LEU A 85 -5.89 11.56 -20.71
N LEU A 86 -5.48 11.96 -19.50
CA LEU A 86 -4.14 12.47 -19.25
C LEU A 86 -3.14 11.32 -19.15
N ILE A 87 -3.42 10.37 -18.27
CA ILE A 87 -2.55 9.23 -17.98
C ILE A 87 -3.41 7.96 -17.95
N ASN A 88 -3.34 7.18 -19.02
CA ASN A 88 -4.14 5.96 -19.13
C ASN A 88 -3.61 4.86 -18.19
N LEU A 89 -4.38 3.80 -18.01
CA LEU A 89 -4.07 2.78 -17.02
C LEU A 89 -2.77 2.01 -17.31
N LYS A 90 -2.38 1.82 -18.58
CA LYS A 90 -1.07 1.23 -18.94
C LYS A 90 0.09 2.11 -18.50
N GLU A 91 -0.05 3.42 -18.63
CA GLU A 91 0.94 4.38 -18.16
C GLU A 91 1.01 4.40 -16.64
N GLN A 92 -0.14 4.34 -15.96
CA GLN A 92 -0.18 4.20 -14.51
C GLN A 92 0.49 2.91 -14.04
N THR A 93 0.30 1.80 -14.74
CA THR A 93 1.01 0.54 -14.48
C THR A 93 2.51 0.69 -14.66
N ALA A 94 2.98 1.37 -15.72
CA ALA A 94 4.40 1.66 -15.92
C ALA A 94 4.98 2.53 -14.78
N LEU A 95 4.19 3.49 -14.26
CA LEU A 95 4.57 4.31 -13.11
C LEU A 95 4.69 3.47 -11.83
N LEU A 96 3.80 2.50 -11.59
CA LEU A 96 3.91 1.57 -10.47
C LEU A 96 5.17 0.72 -10.56
N VAL A 97 5.48 0.19 -11.75
CA VAL A 97 6.70 -0.59 -11.98
C VAL A 97 7.96 0.23 -11.71
N PHE A 98 8.01 1.48 -12.21
CA PHE A 98 9.11 2.39 -11.92
C PHE A 98 9.24 2.69 -10.42
N LEU A 99 8.12 2.96 -9.75
CA LEU A 99 8.11 3.22 -8.32
C LEU A 99 8.63 2.00 -7.54
N ASN A 100 8.24 0.80 -7.95
CA ASN A 100 8.75 -0.44 -7.36
C ASN A 100 10.27 -0.57 -7.54
N HIS A 101 10.78 -0.30 -8.74
CA HIS A 101 12.22 -0.25 -8.98
C HIS A 101 12.95 0.75 -8.06
N CYS A 102 12.38 1.93 -7.79
CA CYS A 102 12.95 2.89 -6.85
C CYS A 102 12.98 2.36 -5.40
N PHE A 103 11.93 1.69 -4.94
CA PHE A 103 11.92 1.07 -3.61
C PHE A 103 12.90 -0.11 -3.51
N ASN A 104 13.04 -0.90 -4.58
CA ASN A 104 13.99 -2.00 -4.65
C ASN A 104 15.45 -1.57 -4.89
N SER A 105 15.71 -0.26 -5.06
CA SER A 105 17.06 0.31 -5.27
C SER A 105 17.46 1.26 -4.15
N MET A 106 17.09 0.97 -2.89
CA MET A 106 17.39 1.83 -1.73
C MET A 106 18.90 1.94 -1.40
N GLU A 107 19.75 1.10 -1.97
CA GLU A 107 21.20 1.23 -1.93
C GLU A 107 21.70 2.48 -2.70
N GLU A 108 20.99 2.87 -3.76
CA GLU A 108 21.27 4.07 -4.53
C GLU A 108 20.79 5.31 -3.79
N ALA A 109 21.70 6.24 -3.49
CA ALA A 109 21.37 7.45 -2.73
C ALA A 109 20.26 8.26 -3.38
N LEU A 110 20.28 8.33 -4.71
CA LEU A 110 19.29 8.99 -5.55
C LEU A 110 17.86 8.50 -5.25
N CYS A 111 17.67 7.18 -5.22
CA CYS A 111 16.37 6.55 -4.94
C CYS A 111 16.04 6.64 -3.45
N ARG A 112 16.97 6.24 -2.59
CA ARG A 112 16.80 6.21 -1.13
C ARG A 112 16.29 7.53 -0.57
N ASP A 113 16.86 8.65 -1.00
CA ASP A 113 16.50 9.96 -0.48
C ASP A 113 15.08 10.40 -0.88
N GLN A 114 14.55 9.87 -1.98
CA GLN A 114 13.17 10.11 -2.37
C GLN A 114 12.21 9.13 -1.70
N VAL A 115 12.48 7.83 -1.72
CA VAL A 115 11.52 6.81 -1.26
C VAL A 115 11.41 6.74 0.27
N LYS A 116 12.50 6.99 1.01
CA LYS A 116 12.50 6.89 2.48
C LYS A 116 11.47 7.79 3.16
N ARG A 117 11.13 8.93 2.54
CA ARG A 117 10.16 9.88 3.11
C ARG A 117 8.73 9.34 3.06
N LEU A 118 8.44 8.47 2.09
CA LEU A 118 7.12 7.88 1.86
C LEU A 118 6.80 6.72 2.84
N VAL A 119 7.83 6.10 3.41
CA VAL A 119 7.72 4.95 4.34
C VAL A 119 8.23 5.26 5.75
N SER A 120 8.37 6.55 6.08
CA SER A 120 8.82 6.98 7.40
C SER A 120 7.68 6.95 8.43
N LEU A 121 8.00 6.98 9.73
CA LEU A 121 7.01 7.05 10.81
C LEU A 121 5.93 8.13 10.58
N SER A 122 6.27 9.22 9.89
CA SER A 122 5.35 10.32 9.62
C SER A 122 4.15 9.94 8.73
N MET A 123 4.22 8.80 8.03
CA MET A 123 3.10 8.25 7.26
C MET A 123 1.91 7.81 8.13
N TRP A 124 2.13 7.59 9.44
CA TRP A 124 1.05 7.29 10.39
C TRP A 124 0.03 8.43 10.58
N VAL A 125 0.21 9.55 9.88
CA VAL A 125 -0.86 10.56 9.74
C VAL A 125 -2.09 9.97 9.06
N SER A 126 -1.89 8.98 8.17
CA SER A 126 -2.95 8.25 7.48
C SER A 126 -3.76 7.32 8.39
N LEU A 127 -3.20 6.89 9.52
CA LEU A 127 -3.89 5.99 10.44
C LEU A 127 -5.09 6.69 11.10
N GLN A 128 -6.12 5.89 11.38
CA GLN A 128 -7.17 6.28 12.31
C GLN A 128 -6.57 6.75 13.65
N PRO A 129 -7.05 7.84 14.27
CA PRO A 129 -6.46 8.39 15.50
C PRO A 129 -6.40 7.38 16.65
N SER A 130 -7.43 6.54 16.77
CA SER A 130 -7.53 5.50 17.78
C SER A 130 -6.51 4.38 17.52
N ARG A 131 -6.37 3.95 16.26
CA ARG A 131 -5.34 2.98 15.83
C ARG A 131 -3.94 3.51 16.10
N ARG A 132 -3.65 4.75 15.71
CA ARG A 132 -2.34 5.38 15.96
C ARG A 132 -2.00 5.46 17.46
N GLU A 133 -2.96 5.82 18.30
CA GLU A 133 -2.73 5.88 19.75
C GLU A 133 -2.56 4.48 20.36
N TYR A 134 -3.26 3.46 19.84
CA TYR A 134 -3.03 2.07 20.21
C TYR A 134 -1.58 1.63 19.93
N GLU A 135 -1.08 1.91 18.72
CA GLU A 135 0.31 1.57 18.36
C GLU A 135 1.34 2.34 19.19
N PHE A 136 1.07 3.61 19.52
CA PHE A 136 1.94 4.39 20.40
C PHE A 136 1.96 3.90 21.85
N LYS A 137 0.88 3.27 22.34
CA LYS A 137 0.88 2.61 23.65
C LYS A 137 1.72 1.35 23.63
N LYS A 138 1.69 0.60 22.52
CA LYS A 138 2.55 -0.57 22.29
C LYS A 138 4.03 -0.18 22.21
N TYR A 139 4.34 0.92 21.51
CA TYR A 139 5.70 1.40 21.30
C TYR A 139 5.88 2.88 21.71
N PRO A 140 6.03 3.18 23.02
CA PRO A 140 6.09 4.57 23.51
C PRO A 140 7.22 5.42 22.93
N LYS A 141 8.34 4.80 22.51
CA LYS A 141 9.46 5.49 21.85
C LYS A 141 9.04 6.16 20.55
N TRP A 142 8.20 5.51 19.75
CA TRP A 142 7.70 6.05 18.49
C TRP A 142 6.82 7.28 18.71
N LYS A 143 6.02 7.33 19.80
CA LYS A 143 5.27 8.54 20.17
C LYS A 143 6.18 9.74 20.40
N LYS A 144 7.35 9.52 21.02
CA LYS A 144 8.36 10.58 21.23
C LYS A 144 8.94 11.07 19.90
N TYR A 145 9.29 10.16 18.99
CA TYR A 145 9.81 10.52 17.66
C TYR A 145 8.76 11.22 16.80
N TRP A 146 7.53 10.73 16.81
CA TRP A 146 6.38 11.37 16.15
C TRP A 146 6.23 12.83 16.58
N ARG A 147 6.21 13.10 17.90
CA ARG A 147 6.16 14.47 18.43
C ARG A 147 7.35 15.32 18.00
N ALA A 148 8.54 14.73 17.92
CA ALA A 148 9.73 15.44 17.46
C ALA A 148 9.68 15.80 15.96
N ILE A 149 9.12 14.91 15.13
CA ILE A 149 8.85 15.18 13.71
C ILE A 149 7.88 16.35 13.60
N GLN A 150 6.73 16.29 14.28
CA GLN A 150 5.71 17.34 14.23
C GLN A 150 6.24 18.72 14.65
N ARG A 151 7.18 18.78 15.62
CA ARG A 151 7.81 20.05 16.04
C ARG A 151 8.78 20.62 15.01
N LYS A 152 9.35 19.79 14.14
CA LYS A 152 10.27 20.24 13.08
C LYS A 152 9.52 20.71 11.83
N ASP A 153 8.27 20.30 11.68
CA ASP A 153 7.46 20.65 10.54
C ASP A 153 7.14 22.15 10.55
N LYS A 154 7.54 22.82 9.48
CA LYS A 154 7.26 24.24 9.28
C LYS A 154 5.88 24.42 8.65
N PRO A 155 5.08 25.41 9.07
CA PRO A 155 3.75 25.66 8.52
C PRO A 155 3.75 25.80 6.99
N GLU A 156 4.77 26.45 6.42
CA GLU A 156 4.89 26.71 4.98
C GLU A 156 5.13 25.42 4.16
N GLN A 157 5.57 24.34 4.80
CA GLN A 157 5.86 23.05 4.15
C GLN A 157 4.79 22.00 4.45
N MET A 158 3.81 22.32 5.31
CA MET A 158 2.87 21.35 5.85
C MET A 158 2.05 20.67 4.75
N GLU A 159 1.57 21.41 3.76
CA GLU A 159 0.79 20.86 2.66
C GLU A 159 1.57 19.80 1.88
N LYS A 160 2.80 20.14 1.46
CA LYS A 160 3.70 19.22 0.76
C LYS A 160 4.01 17.99 1.61
N LEU A 161 4.35 18.19 2.88
CA LEU A 161 4.67 17.10 3.81
C LEU A 161 3.48 16.17 4.02
N MET A 162 2.28 16.72 4.22
CA MET A 162 1.04 15.93 4.36
C MET A 162 0.75 15.14 3.08
N TRP A 163 0.96 15.75 1.91
CA TRP A 163 0.77 15.08 0.64
C TRP A 163 1.71 13.88 0.50
N GLU A 164 3.00 14.05 0.76
CA GLU A 164 4.01 12.98 0.68
C GLU A 164 3.74 11.88 1.71
N ARG A 165 3.40 12.24 2.96
CA ARG A 165 3.12 11.28 4.05
C ARG A 165 1.90 10.42 3.79
N THR A 166 0.94 10.95 3.04
CA THR A 166 -0.31 10.24 2.70
C THR A 166 -0.27 9.59 1.32
N PHE A 167 0.84 9.68 0.59
CA PHE A 167 0.94 9.20 -0.78
C PHE A 167 0.62 7.71 -0.92
N LEU A 168 1.30 6.83 -0.17
CA LEU A 168 1.08 5.38 -0.26
C LEU A 168 -0.33 4.99 0.19
N HIS A 169 -0.88 5.67 1.19
CA HIS A 169 -2.27 5.49 1.60
C HIS A 169 -3.25 5.85 0.47
N LYS A 170 -3.09 7.03 -0.14
CA LYS A 170 -3.90 7.45 -1.30
C LYS A 170 -3.75 6.50 -2.49
N LEU A 171 -2.56 5.95 -2.70
CA LEU A 171 -2.30 4.98 -3.76
C LEU A 171 -3.02 3.66 -3.50
N MET A 172 -3.02 3.16 -2.25
CA MET A 172 -3.83 2.01 -1.84
C MET A 172 -5.32 2.26 -2.07
N LEU A 173 -5.85 3.42 -1.67
CA LEU A 173 -7.25 3.74 -1.89
C LEU A 173 -7.61 3.75 -3.39
N LYS A 174 -6.78 4.40 -4.21
CA LYS A 174 -6.96 4.41 -5.68
C LYS A 174 -6.94 3.00 -6.27
N PHE A 175 -6.01 2.15 -5.84
CA PHE A 175 -5.98 0.76 -6.28
C PHE A 175 -7.29 0.04 -5.93
N ILE A 176 -7.81 0.24 -4.72
CA ILE A 176 -9.03 -0.45 -4.34
C ILE A 176 -10.24 0.08 -5.12
N ASP A 177 -10.30 1.39 -5.39
CA ASP A 177 -11.34 1.96 -6.26
C ASP A 177 -11.32 1.28 -7.64
N ILE A 178 -10.13 1.06 -8.22
CA ILE A 178 -9.97 0.34 -9.50
C ILE A 178 -10.40 -1.13 -9.37
N LEU A 179 -9.97 -1.83 -8.32
CA LEU A 179 -10.33 -3.22 -8.06
C LEU A 179 -11.84 -3.41 -7.92
N ASP A 180 -12.52 -2.51 -7.20
CA ASP A 180 -13.97 -2.54 -6.97
C ASP A 180 -14.78 -2.26 -8.26
N THR A 181 -14.15 -1.70 -9.30
CA THR A 181 -14.78 -1.57 -10.63
C THR A 181 -14.84 -2.88 -11.41
N ILE A 182 -13.99 -3.86 -11.08
CA ILE A 182 -14.00 -5.19 -11.72
C ILE A 182 -15.17 -5.98 -11.14
N LYS A 183 -16.11 -6.37 -12.01
CA LYS A 183 -17.30 -7.14 -11.61
C LYS A 183 -17.10 -8.63 -11.88
N GLU A 184 -17.88 -9.45 -11.18
CA GLU A 184 -17.76 -10.91 -11.26
C GLU A 184 -18.17 -11.46 -12.63
N GLY A 185 -19.17 -10.85 -13.26
CA GLY A 185 -19.58 -11.13 -14.64
C GLY A 185 -19.20 -10.00 -15.61
N GLY A 186 -19.27 -10.30 -16.91
CA GLY A 186 -19.01 -9.34 -17.98
C GLY A 186 -17.54 -9.23 -18.38
N ILE A 187 -17.24 -8.19 -19.18
CA ILE A 187 -15.90 -7.91 -19.71
C ILE A 187 -14.97 -7.55 -18.54
N CYS A 188 -13.84 -8.25 -18.43
CA CYS A 188 -12.76 -7.91 -17.52
C CYS A 188 -11.66 -7.20 -18.31
N PRO A 189 -11.43 -5.89 -18.12
CA PRO A 189 -10.39 -5.19 -18.87
C PRO A 189 -8.99 -5.64 -18.43
N ASP A 190 -8.19 -6.15 -19.36
CA ASP A 190 -6.82 -6.63 -19.09
C ASP A 190 -5.94 -5.57 -18.42
N ASP A 191 -6.07 -4.30 -18.83
CA ASP A 191 -5.30 -3.20 -18.26
C ASP A 191 -5.57 -3.01 -16.75
N LYS A 192 -6.80 -3.29 -16.29
CA LYS A 192 -7.16 -3.23 -14.87
C LYS A 192 -6.58 -4.41 -14.10
N VAL A 193 -6.62 -5.60 -14.69
CA VAL A 193 -6.01 -6.80 -14.11
C VAL A 193 -4.51 -6.57 -13.94
N HIS A 194 -3.81 -6.14 -15.00
CA HIS A 194 -2.38 -5.86 -14.96
C HIS A 194 -1.99 -4.75 -14.00
N TYR A 195 -2.78 -3.69 -13.90
CA TYR A 195 -2.59 -2.67 -12.88
C TYR A 195 -2.67 -3.26 -11.48
N CYS A 196 -3.69 -4.09 -11.21
CA CYS A 196 -3.88 -4.74 -9.91
C CYS A 196 -2.74 -5.71 -9.57
N GLU A 197 -2.25 -6.47 -10.54
CA GLU A 197 -1.10 -7.37 -10.38
C GLU A 197 0.17 -6.59 -10.01
N ARG A 198 0.51 -5.54 -10.78
CA ARG A 198 1.69 -4.72 -10.50
C ARG A 198 1.58 -3.92 -9.21
N PHE A 199 0.36 -3.57 -8.82
CA PHE A 199 0.12 -2.97 -7.52
C PHE A 199 0.42 -3.95 -6.39
N LEU A 200 -0.07 -5.19 -6.45
CA LEU A 200 0.23 -6.19 -5.43
C LEU A 200 1.71 -6.53 -5.37
N GLU A 201 2.41 -6.58 -6.51
CA GLU A 201 3.86 -6.75 -6.56
C GLU A 201 4.57 -5.63 -5.77
N LEU A 202 4.24 -4.36 -6.06
CA LEU A 202 4.79 -3.21 -5.32
C LEU A 202 4.56 -3.32 -3.81
N ILE A 203 3.32 -3.62 -3.39
CA ILE A 203 3.01 -3.73 -1.96
C ILE A 203 3.74 -4.92 -1.32
N THR A 204 3.87 -6.02 -2.03
CA THR A 204 4.59 -7.21 -1.55
C THR A 204 6.07 -6.90 -1.34
N ASP A 205 6.71 -6.21 -2.28
CA ASP A 205 8.12 -5.82 -2.17
C ASP A 205 8.35 -4.83 -1.01
N LEU A 206 7.43 -3.87 -0.81
CA LEU A 206 7.46 -2.97 0.35
C LEU A 206 7.37 -3.74 1.68
N GLU A 207 6.53 -4.77 1.74
CA GLU A 207 6.32 -5.59 2.93
C GLU A 207 7.46 -6.59 3.18
N ALA A 208 8.19 -6.99 2.14
CA ALA A 208 9.29 -7.94 2.20
C ALA A 208 10.61 -7.33 2.74
N LEU A 209 10.75 -6.00 2.71
CA LEU A 209 11.95 -5.30 3.16
C LEU A 209 11.70 -4.51 4.45
N LEU A 210 12.46 -4.79 5.51
CA LEU A 210 12.26 -4.14 6.82
C LEU A 210 12.24 -2.59 6.79
N PRO A 211 13.12 -1.89 6.04
CA PRO A 211 13.14 -0.43 6.01
C PRO A 211 11.86 0.20 5.47
N THR A 212 11.16 -0.47 4.55
CA THR A 212 9.89 -0.04 3.97
C THR A 212 8.71 -0.55 4.80
N ARG A 213 8.78 -1.80 5.27
CA ARG A 213 7.76 -2.47 6.09
C ARG A 213 7.47 -1.78 7.42
N ARG A 214 8.51 -1.39 8.16
CA ARG A 214 8.46 -1.02 9.59
C ARG A 214 7.28 -0.12 10.00
N PHE A 215 6.94 0.87 9.19
CA PHE A 215 5.79 1.76 9.44
C PHE A 215 4.65 1.53 8.44
N PHE A 216 4.96 0.98 7.27
CA PHE A 216 3.99 0.73 6.20
C PHE A 216 3.02 -0.41 6.55
N ASN A 217 3.50 -1.50 7.16
CA ASN A 217 2.69 -2.67 7.52
C ASN A 217 1.45 -2.29 8.35
N THR A 218 1.61 -1.38 9.32
CA THR A 218 0.48 -0.86 10.12
C THR A 218 -0.55 -0.10 9.29
N VAL A 219 -0.10 0.71 8.32
CA VAL A 219 -1.01 1.47 7.44
C VAL A 219 -1.71 0.54 6.45
N LEU A 220 -1.01 -0.46 5.95
CA LEU A 220 -1.56 -1.51 5.09
C LEU A 220 -2.68 -2.29 5.79
N ASP A 221 -2.47 -2.65 7.06
CA ASP A 221 -3.45 -3.33 7.91
C ASP A 221 -4.66 -2.44 8.22
N ASP A 222 -4.44 -1.15 8.53
CA ASP A 222 -5.51 -0.15 8.76
C ASP A 222 -6.36 0.10 7.50
N CYS A 223 -5.78 -0.04 6.29
CA CYS A 223 -6.53 -0.01 5.03
C CYS A 223 -7.32 -1.30 4.74
N HIS A 224 -7.09 -2.35 5.52
CA HIS A 224 -7.68 -3.67 5.34
C HIS A 224 -7.44 -4.26 3.94
N LEU A 225 -6.29 -3.93 3.33
CA LEU A 225 -6.03 -4.20 1.91
C LEU A 225 -6.18 -5.69 1.58
N VAL A 226 -5.57 -6.57 2.38
CA VAL A 226 -5.61 -8.02 2.16
C VAL A 226 -7.05 -8.55 2.19
N VAL A 227 -7.86 -8.11 3.16
CA VAL A 227 -9.27 -8.53 3.28
C VAL A 227 -10.08 -8.04 2.09
N ARG A 228 -9.90 -6.77 1.69
CA ARG A 228 -10.60 -6.20 0.52
C ARG A 228 -10.22 -6.94 -0.77
N CYS A 229 -8.96 -7.30 -0.95
CA CYS A 229 -8.52 -8.11 -2.08
C CYS A 229 -9.14 -9.52 -2.06
N GLN A 230 -9.23 -10.17 -0.90
CA GLN A 230 -9.84 -11.49 -0.75
C GLN A 230 -11.35 -11.51 -1.05
N LEU A 231 -12.04 -10.39 -0.79
CA LEU A 231 -13.47 -10.26 -1.08
C LEU A 231 -13.77 -9.78 -2.51
N SER A 232 -12.74 -9.27 -3.21
CA SER A 232 -12.88 -8.72 -4.56
C SER A 232 -13.45 -9.73 -5.56
N ALA A 233 -14.10 -9.24 -6.62
CA ALA A 233 -14.58 -10.10 -7.68
C ALA A 233 -13.42 -10.73 -8.48
N LEU A 234 -12.29 -10.02 -8.61
CA LEU A 234 -11.14 -10.46 -9.41
C LEU A 234 -10.60 -11.84 -8.96
N ILE A 235 -10.58 -12.12 -7.66
CA ILE A 235 -10.09 -13.42 -7.14
C ILE A 235 -10.95 -14.61 -7.58
N ARG A 236 -12.23 -14.38 -7.91
CA ARG A 236 -13.18 -15.42 -8.35
C ARG A 236 -13.14 -15.62 -9.87
N ARG A 237 -12.38 -14.80 -10.58
CA ARG A 237 -12.29 -14.81 -12.04
C ARG A 237 -11.08 -15.60 -12.54
N PRO A 238 -11.19 -16.27 -13.70
CA PRO A 238 -10.03 -16.93 -14.30
C PRO A 238 -8.93 -15.93 -14.68
N GLU A 239 -9.29 -14.71 -15.09
CA GLU A 239 -8.32 -13.65 -15.39
C GLU A 239 -7.52 -13.21 -14.15
N GLY A 240 -8.05 -13.42 -12.94
CA GLY A 240 -7.41 -13.05 -11.67
C GLY A 240 -6.50 -14.12 -11.07
N HIS A 241 -6.08 -15.14 -11.83
CA HIS A 241 -5.26 -16.22 -11.30
C HIS A 241 -3.91 -15.72 -10.74
N LEU A 242 -3.17 -14.91 -11.51
CA LEU A 242 -1.91 -14.33 -11.07
C LEU A 242 -2.11 -13.35 -9.91
N PHE A 243 -3.17 -12.52 -9.96
CA PHE A 243 -3.56 -11.66 -8.84
C PHE A 243 -3.75 -12.46 -7.54
N SER A 244 -4.39 -13.63 -7.61
CA SER A 244 -4.58 -14.51 -6.46
C SER A 244 -3.25 -15.03 -5.89
N GLN A 245 -2.32 -15.44 -6.75
CA GLN A 245 -0.98 -15.89 -6.33
C GLN A 245 -0.18 -14.76 -5.65
N LEU A 246 -0.23 -13.55 -6.22
CA LEU A 246 0.42 -12.38 -5.63
C LEU A 246 -0.23 -11.99 -4.28
N LEU A 247 -1.55 -12.14 -4.16
CA LEU A 247 -2.25 -11.91 -2.90
C LEU A 247 -1.85 -12.90 -1.81
N ASP A 248 -1.61 -14.17 -2.17
CA ASP A 248 -1.11 -15.16 -1.22
C ASP A 248 0.31 -14.81 -0.74
N MET A 249 1.18 -14.32 -1.63
CA MET A 249 2.50 -13.80 -1.25
C MET A 249 2.39 -12.60 -0.31
N LEU A 250 1.52 -11.63 -0.62
CA LEU A 250 1.29 -10.48 0.23
C LEU A 250 0.76 -10.91 1.61
N LYS A 251 -0.19 -11.86 1.65
CA LYS A 251 -0.74 -12.41 2.90
C LYS A 251 0.35 -13.07 3.76
N PHE A 252 1.32 -13.73 3.13
CA PHE A 252 2.49 -14.26 3.83
C PHE A 252 3.32 -13.13 4.44
N TYR A 253 3.73 -12.13 3.66
CA TYR A 253 4.58 -11.05 4.16
C TYR A 253 3.90 -10.19 5.23
N THR A 254 2.62 -9.82 5.05
CA THR A 254 1.87 -9.06 6.07
C THR A 254 1.82 -9.75 7.44
N ARG A 255 1.92 -11.08 7.47
CA ARG A 255 1.93 -11.89 8.70
C ARG A 255 3.29 -12.51 9.00
N PHE A 256 4.34 -12.05 8.33
CA PHE A 256 5.68 -12.58 8.52
C PHE A 256 6.11 -12.38 9.97
N GLU A 257 6.74 -13.41 10.53
CA GLU A 257 7.02 -13.52 11.96
C GLU A 257 8.28 -12.70 12.32
N ILE A 258 8.18 -11.38 12.21
CA ILE A 258 9.24 -10.41 12.49
C ILE A 258 8.69 -9.24 13.31
N SER A 259 9.50 -8.72 14.23
CA SER A 259 9.18 -7.49 14.95
C SER A 259 9.42 -6.27 14.06
N ASP A 260 8.39 -5.50 13.75
CA ASP A 260 8.54 -4.25 13.00
C ASP A 260 9.39 -3.20 13.77
N GLU A 261 9.45 -3.28 15.11
CA GLU A 261 10.29 -2.41 15.94
C GLU A 261 11.77 -2.79 15.88
N SER A 262 12.12 -4.02 16.27
CA SER A 262 13.54 -4.42 16.37
C SER A 262 14.10 -4.94 15.04
N GLY A 263 13.28 -5.57 14.20
CA GLY A 263 13.71 -6.33 13.04
C GLY A 263 14.11 -7.76 13.35
N ASP A 264 13.96 -8.21 14.60
CA ASP A 264 14.28 -9.57 15.00
C ASP A 264 13.15 -10.55 14.63
N PRO A 265 13.47 -11.80 14.28
CA PRO A 265 12.45 -12.83 14.09
C PRO A 265 11.67 -13.07 15.39
N LEU A 266 10.37 -13.27 15.27
CA LEU A 266 9.49 -13.63 16.37
C LEU A 266 9.62 -15.13 16.66
N THR A 267 9.68 -15.48 17.94
CA THR A 267 9.68 -16.89 18.36
C THR A 267 8.26 -17.44 18.43
N ASP A 268 8.11 -18.77 18.49
CA ASP A 268 6.81 -19.43 18.74
C ASP A 268 6.11 -18.89 19.99
N HIS A 269 6.89 -18.53 21.01
CA HIS A 269 6.38 -17.93 22.24
C HIS A 269 5.80 -16.53 21.98
N ASP A 270 6.53 -15.69 21.25
CA ASP A 270 6.08 -14.34 20.88
C ASP A 270 4.81 -14.41 20.03
N MET A 271 4.77 -15.32 19.05
CA MET A 271 3.60 -15.55 18.19
C MET A 271 2.39 -16.00 19.00
N THR A 272 2.58 -16.92 19.94
CA THR A 272 1.52 -17.36 20.86
C THR A 272 1.02 -16.21 21.73
N GLN A 273 1.92 -15.37 22.26
CA GLN A 273 1.57 -14.23 23.09
C GLN A 273 0.78 -13.16 22.30
N ILE A 274 1.19 -12.87 21.06
CA ILE A 274 0.49 -11.94 20.17
C ILE A 274 -0.94 -12.45 19.90
N HIS A 275 -1.08 -13.73 19.52
CA HIS A 275 -2.38 -14.36 19.29
C HIS A 275 -3.29 -14.29 20.51
N TYR A 276 -2.79 -14.67 21.69
CA TYR A 276 -3.54 -14.62 22.94
C TYR A 276 -3.95 -13.20 23.31
N SER A 277 -3.06 -12.23 23.12
CA SER A 277 -3.36 -10.81 23.36
C SER A 277 -4.50 -10.31 22.46
N ASN A 278 -4.51 -10.71 21.19
CA ASN A 278 -5.55 -10.34 20.23
C ASN A 278 -6.91 -10.96 20.62
N ILE A 279 -6.96 -12.27 20.89
CA ILE A 279 -8.20 -12.94 21.32
C ILE A 279 -8.69 -12.38 22.65
N THR A 280 -7.80 -12.14 23.62
CA THR A 280 -8.16 -11.55 24.92
C THR A 280 -8.74 -10.15 24.74
N SER A 281 -8.20 -9.35 23.83
CA SER A 281 -8.72 -8.01 23.53
C SER A 281 -10.12 -8.09 22.91
N LEU A 282 -10.35 -9.04 22.00
CA LEU A 282 -11.66 -9.34 21.43
C LEU A 282 -12.66 -9.83 22.51
N GLN A 283 -12.24 -10.70 23.43
CA GLN A 283 -13.07 -11.17 24.54
C GLN A 283 -13.44 -10.03 25.51
N LYS A 284 -12.51 -9.10 25.78
CA LYS A 284 -12.80 -7.89 26.58
C LYS A 284 -13.83 -7.00 25.89
N ALA A 285 -13.70 -6.80 24.57
CA ALA A 285 -14.68 -6.07 23.77
C ALA A 285 -16.07 -6.71 23.84
N ALA A 286 -16.12 -8.04 23.64
CA ALA A 286 -17.33 -8.86 23.76
C ALA A 286 -17.97 -8.73 25.14
N PHE A 287 -17.20 -8.92 26.21
CA PHE A 287 -17.70 -8.85 27.59
C PHE A 287 -18.30 -7.49 27.95
N SER A 288 -17.61 -6.41 27.55
CA SER A 288 -17.98 -5.06 27.97
C SER A 288 -19.25 -4.54 27.31
N LYS A 289 -19.54 -4.95 26.08
CA LYS A 289 -20.55 -4.29 25.23
C LYS A 289 -21.60 -5.23 24.64
N PHE A 290 -21.42 -6.55 24.71
CA PHE A 290 -22.26 -7.51 23.99
C PHE A 290 -22.68 -8.70 24.87
N PRO A 291 -23.85 -8.62 25.51
CA PRO A 291 -24.39 -9.71 26.33
C PRO A 291 -24.48 -11.05 25.59
N ASP A 292 -24.79 -11.01 24.28
CA ASP A 292 -24.92 -12.20 23.43
C ASP A 292 -23.60 -12.98 23.28
N LEU A 293 -22.47 -12.30 23.46
CA LEU A 293 -21.14 -12.90 23.37
C LEU A 293 -20.55 -13.27 24.73
N ARG A 294 -21.35 -13.29 25.82
CA ARG A 294 -20.85 -13.60 27.16
C ARG A 294 -20.21 -14.98 27.25
N ASN A 295 -20.77 -15.97 26.55
CA ASN A 295 -20.19 -17.31 26.47
C ASN A 295 -18.83 -17.30 25.75
N PHE A 296 -18.69 -16.54 24.67
CA PHE A 296 -17.41 -16.36 23.98
C PHE A 296 -16.38 -15.63 24.85
N ALA A 297 -16.81 -14.57 25.54
CA ALA A 297 -15.95 -13.71 26.34
C ALA A 297 -15.35 -14.40 27.58
N LEU A 298 -16.05 -15.40 28.13
CA LEU A 298 -15.62 -16.16 29.31
C LEU A 298 -14.94 -17.49 28.96
N ALA A 299 -14.94 -17.88 27.69
CA ALA A 299 -14.34 -19.13 27.24
C ALA A 299 -12.81 -19.07 27.27
N ASN A 300 -12.16 -20.23 27.35
CA ASN A 300 -10.71 -20.31 27.15
C ASN A 300 -10.36 -20.02 25.68
N VAL A 301 -9.22 -19.35 25.45
CA VAL A 301 -8.74 -18.95 24.13
C VAL A 301 -8.78 -20.12 23.13
N ALA A 302 -8.24 -21.28 23.52
CA ALA A 302 -8.16 -22.47 22.68
C ALA A 302 -9.52 -23.05 22.22
N SER A 303 -10.64 -22.66 22.83
CA SER A 303 -11.97 -23.08 22.39
C SER A 303 -12.62 -22.11 21.39
N VAL A 304 -12.11 -20.88 21.28
CA VAL A 304 -12.74 -19.79 20.54
C VAL A 304 -11.84 -19.16 19.47
N ASP A 305 -10.59 -19.58 19.36
CA ASP A 305 -9.59 -18.97 18.48
C ASP A 305 -9.50 -19.60 17.09
N THR A 306 -10.29 -20.64 16.81
CA THR A 306 -10.40 -21.24 15.47
C THR A 306 -11.43 -20.52 14.61
N ARG A 307 -11.20 -20.47 13.29
CA ARG A 307 -12.14 -19.87 12.32
C ARG A 307 -13.57 -20.36 12.50
N LYS A 308 -13.76 -21.68 12.60
CA LYS A 308 -15.08 -22.30 12.78
C LYS A 308 -15.78 -21.84 14.06
N SER A 309 -15.02 -21.65 15.14
CA SER A 309 -15.57 -21.18 16.42
C SER A 309 -15.94 -19.70 16.36
N LEU A 310 -15.07 -18.87 15.77
CA LEU A 310 -15.37 -17.46 15.52
C LEU A 310 -16.62 -17.30 14.63
N GLU A 311 -16.72 -18.03 13.52
CA GLU A 311 -17.92 -18.00 12.66
C GLU A 311 -19.18 -18.38 13.46
N LYS A 312 -19.12 -19.41 14.31
CA LYS A 312 -20.26 -19.81 15.16
C LYS A 312 -20.72 -18.69 16.10
N HIS A 313 -19.79 -17.95 16.69
CA HIS A 313 -20.10 -16.90 17.67
C HIS A 313 -20.50 -15.56 17.02
N PHE A 314 -19.87 -15.19 15.91
CA PHE A 314 -20.02 -13.88 15.30
C PHE A 314 -21.01 -13.86 14.12
N ALA A 315 -21.25 -14.98 13.44
CA ALA A 315 -22.22 -15.02 12.35
C ALA A 315 -23.67 -14.65 12.74
N PRO A 316 -24.17 -14.96 13.95
CA PRO A 316 -25.51 -14.54 14.34
C PRO A 316 -25.64 -13.03 14.63
N LEU A 317 -24.53 -12.29 14.72
CA LEU A 317 -24.54 -10.88 15.09
C LEU A 317 -25.04 -10.02 13.94
N THR A 318 -25.67 -8.90 14.29
CA THR A 318 -26.06 -7.85 13.34
C THR A 318 -24.83 -7.06 12.89
N GLN A 319 -24.90 -6.46 11.71
CA GLN A 319 -23.88 -5.55 11.18
C GLN A 319 -23.50 -4.45 12.19
N GLU A 320 -24.49 -3.87 12.88
CA GLU A 320 -24.26 -2.85 13.92
C GLU A 320 -23.40 -3.39 15.07
N LYS A 321 -23.66 -4.61 15.55
CA LYS A 321 -22.87 -5.22 16.63
C LYS A 321 -21.45 -5.53 16.17
N LEU A 322 -21.28 -6.13 14.99
CA LEU A 322 -19.95 -6.39 14.41
C LEU A 322 -19.15 -5.11 14.27
N ARG A 323 -19.81 -4.04 13.80
CA ARG A 323 -19.22 -2.72 13.67
C ARG A 323 -18.76 -2.16 15.02
N LEU A 324 -19.58 -2.21 16.06
CA LEU A 324 -19.22 -1.73 17.40
C LEU A 324 -18.03 -2.51 18.00
N ILE A 325 -17.92 -3.81 17.70
CA ILE A 325 -16.75 -4.64 18.08
C ILE A 325 -15.51 -4.16 17.33
N ALA A 326 -15.61 -3.99 16.01
CA ALA A 326 -14.50 -3.52 15.18
C ALA A 326 -14.02 -2.11 15.59
N THR A 327 -14.94 -1.21 15.94
CA THR A 327 -14.60 0.12 16.48
C THR A 327 -13.85 0.00 17.81
N TYR A 328 -14.29 -0.89 18.72
CA TYR A 328 -13.60 -1.11 20.01
C TYR A 328 -12.16 -1.59 19.81
N LEU A 329 -11.93 -2.41 18.79
CA LEU A 329 -10.62 -2.94 18.43
C LEU A 329 -9.77 -1.97 17.60
N ASN A 330 -10.27 -0.75 17.34
CA ASN A 330 -9.62 0.25 16.49
C ASN A 330 -9.38 -0.23 15.05
N LEU A 331 -10.26 -1.09 14.55
CA LEU A 331 -10.24 -1.57 13.16
C LEU A 331 -11.00 -0.62 12.24
N VAL A 332 -12.15 -0.10 12.69
CA VAL A 332 -12.98 0.82 11.91
C VAL A 332 -13.27 2.12 12.67
N PRO A 333 -13.55 3.23 11.97
CA PRO A 333 -13.77 4.51 12.63
C PRO A 333 -15.00 4.47 13.54
N PRO A 334 -14.98 5.24 14.64
CA PRO A 334 -16.17 5.44 15.43
C PRO A 334 -17.21 6.23 14.61
N PRO A 335 -18.52 6.09 14.90
CA PRO A 335 -19.58 6.71 14.11
C PRO A 335 -19.41 8.22 13.87
N GLU A 336 -18.86 8.94 14.85
CA GLU A 336 -18.66 10.39 14.78
C GLU A 336 -17.56 10.82 13.80
N LYS A 337 -16.75 9.88 13.30
CA LYS A 337 -15.63 10.14 12.39
C LYS A 337 -15.74 9.40 11.05
N GLU A 338 -16.86 8.77 10.75
CA GLU A 338 -17.03 8.02 9.49
C GLU A 338 -16.78 8.87 8.25
N GLU A 339 -17.22 10.13 8.24
CA GLU A 339 -17.04 11.02 7.09
C GLU A 339 -15.55 11.30 6.81
N GLU A 340 -14.72 11.40 7.86
CA GLU A 340 -13.27 11.61 7.75
C GLU A 340 -12.55 10.36 7.22
N PHE A 341 -13.14 9.17 7.44
CA PHE A 341 -12.57 7.85 7.11
C PHE A 341 -13.51 7.05 6.20
N ASN A 342 -14.16 7.73 5.26
CA ASN A 342 -15.18 7.16 4.36
C ASN A 342 -14.66 6.06 3.42
N TRP A 343 -13.34 5.85 3.36
CA TRP A 343 -12.68 4.78 2.65
C TRP A 343 -12.75 3.42 3.38
N CYS A 344 -13.06 3.41 4.68
CA CYS A 344 -13.29 2.19 5.45
C CYS A 344 -14.58 1.51 4.99
N ARG A 345 -14.51 0.22 4.66
CA ARG A 345 -15.72 -0.57 4.39
C ARG A 345 -16.41 -0.94 5.70
N LEU A 346 -17.72 -0.78 5.74
CA LEU A 346 -18.55 -1.04 6.92
C LEU A 346 -19.74 -1.95 6.59
N ASP A 347 -19.83 -2.45 5.36
CA ASP A 347 -20.90 -3.35 4.95
C ASP A 347 -20.79 -4.72 5.63
N GLU A 348 -21.93 -5.40 5.70
CA GLU A 348 -22.06 -6.66 6.43
C GLU A 348 -21.13 -7.76 5.91
N ILE A 349 -20.89 -7.83 4.59
CA ILE A 349 -20.02 -8.86 3.99
C ILE A 349 -18.57 -8.63 4.44
N PHE A 350 -18.13 -7.37 4.54
CA PHE A 350 -16.78 -7.03 4.97
C PHE A 350 -16.57 -7.23 6.48
N LEU A 351 -17.58 -6.96 7.30
CA LEU A 351 -17.49 -7.09 8.77
C LEU A 351 -17.62 -8.53 9.29
N ARG A 352 -18.11 -9.45 8.45
CA ARG A 352 -18.23 -10.89 8.74
C ARG A 352 -16.95 -11.63 8.38
#